data_AF-A0AAX2J6U4-F1
#
_entry.id   AF-A0AAX2J6U4-F1
#
_cell.length_a   1.000
_cell.length_b   1.000
_cell.length_c   1.000
_cell.angle_alpha   90.00
_cell.angle_beta   90.00
_cell.angle_gamma   90.00
#
_symmetry.space_group_name_H-M   'P 1'
#
loop_
_entity.id
_entity.type
_entity.pdbx_description
1 polymer ?
#
loop_
_entity_poly.entity_id
_entity_poly.type
_entity_poly.pdbx_seq_one_letter_code
_entity_poly.pdbx_strand_id
1 'polypeptide(L)'
;MKNRFELNAPANVEPRIAARQLYWQGWRITDIARTLGLKPPVVYSWKNRDNWDGGSPVLRIAMSAETRLHALINQPKKSDADYKEMKNLTALIQRYPRKGDWGDLTEKSSLHTEAALWNDEPPSIDNPPCERRKEKRVRVSSNRKTEYNTFSESQIVDVQWIFCEQLFDYQRVWLSQQVRFRNLLKSRQIGATFFFAREALVDALVSGKNKVFLSASRAQAFQFKQYMIDLAQMVGVELRGDSIRLQNGATLYFLGMNSRTAQGRHGDLYVDEYFWIPDFVELTRLAKPMASQKQYRITYFSTPSSTSHAAYPFWFGERFNEGRDKSEHVHFDVSHGALKKGRLCEDGQWRQIVTLDDAEVSGCDLFDRQQLLLENSPAEFRQLFMCEFVENGDSVFDFNALQKCSVDSWEEWKDFYKPFKYHFVE
;
A
#
# COMPACT_ATOMS: atom_id res chain seq x y z
N MET A 1 -50.45 -9.74 22.96
CA MET A 1 -50.87 -9.06 21.71
C MET A 1 -49.64 -8.38 21.10
N LYS A 2 -49.37 -8.63 19.81
CA LYS A 2 -48.17 -8.14 19.10
C LYS A 2 -48.30 -6.63 18.85
N ASN A 3 -47.49 -5.80 19.51
CA ASN A 3 -47.25 -4.43 19.07
C ASN A 3 -46.40 -4.48 17.79
N ARG A 4 -47.06 -4.37 16.62
CA ARG A 4 -46.39 -4.03 15.38
C ARG A 4 -46.12 -2.53 15.42
N PHE A 5 -44.86 -2.14 15.33
CA PHE A 5 -44.48 -0.77 15.00
C PHE A 5 -45.05 -0.43 13.61
N GLU A 6 -46.11 0.37 13.56
CA GLU A 6 -46.58 0.97 12.30
C GLU A 6 -45.62 2.09 11.90
N LEU A 7 -44.64 1.74 11.06
CA LEU A 7 -43.81 2.71 10.35
C LEU A 7 -44.58 3.17 9.11
N ASN A 8 -45.35 4.23 9.23
CA ASN A 8 -45.90 4.92 8.07
C ASN A 8 -44.76 5.53 7.24
N ALA A 9 -44.73 5.25 5.94
CA ALA A 9 -43.77 5.85 5.02
C ALA A 9 -43.94 7.38 5.03
N PRO A 10 -42.86 8.17 5.22
CA PRO A 10 -42.95 9.62 5.21
C PRO A 10 -43.46 10.12 3.85
N ALA A 11 -44.54 10.89 3.85
CA ALA A 11 -45.29 11.31 2.66
C ALA A 11 -44.51 12.15 1.62
N ASN A 12 -43.24 12.47 1.88
CA ASN A 12 -42.40 13.35 1.04
C ASN A 12 -41.09 12.69 0.57
N VAL A 13 -40.98 11.36 0.57
CA VAL A 13 -39.79 10.65 0.09
C VAL A 13 -40.07 9.98 -1.26
N GLU A 14 -39.15 10.13 -2.21
CA GLU A 14 -39.23 9.52 -3.53
C GLU A 14 -39.49 7.99 -3.42
N PRO A 15 -40.50 7.43 -4.12
CA PRO A 15 -40.92 6.04 -3.95
C PRO A 15 -39.81 5.00 -4.12
N ARG A 16 -38.81 5.29 -4.96
CA ARG A 16 -37.63 4.43 -5.18
C ARG A 16 -36.70 4.37 -3.97
N ILE A 17 -36.54 5.49 -3.26
CA ILE A 17 -35.70 5.60 -2.06
C ILE A 17 -36.37 4.88 -0.88
N ALA A 18 -37.69 5.05 -0.73
CA ALA A 18 -38.48 4.36 0.28
C ALA A 18 -38.48 2.83 0.07
N ALA A 19 -38.62 2.37 -1.18
CA ALA A 19 -38.58 0.96 -1.53
C ALA A 19 -37.23 0.30 -1.18
N ARG A 20 -36.12 1.00 -1.42
CA ARG A 20 -34.77 0.51 -1.10
C ARG A 20 -34.55 0.33 0.40
N GLN A 21 -35.04 1.25 1.21
CA GLN A 21 -34.93 1.16 2.68
C GLN A 21 -35.70 -0.04 3.23
N LEU A 22 -36.97 -0.20 2.82
CA LEU A 22 -37.78 -1.34 3.26
C LEU A 22 -37.14 -2.67 2.84
N TYR A 23 -36.52 -2.72 1.66
CA TYR A 23 -35.78 -3.90 1.20
C TYR A 23 -34.60 -4.24 2.12
N TRP A 24 -33.79 -3.26 2.52
CA TRP A 24 -32.68 -3.48 3.44
C TRP A 24 -33.09 -3.71 4.90
N GLN A 25 -34.32 -3.34 5.27
CA GLN A 25 -34.95 -3.77 6.53
C GLN A 25 -35.45 -5.23 6.49
N GLY A 26 -35.28 -5.94 5.37
CA GLY A 26 -35.63 -7.36 5.22
C GLY A 26 -37.06 -7.61 4.73
N TRP A 27 -37.77 -6.59 4.23
CA TRP A 27 -39.12 -6.77 3.70
C TRP A 27 -39.10 -7.46 2.33
N ARG A 28 -40.10 -8.30 2.07
CA ARG A 28 -40.29 -8.93 0.75
C ARG A 28 -40.73 -7.87 -0.25
N ILE A 29 -40.21 -7.94 -1.48
CA ILE A 29 -40.52 -7.00 -2.57
C ILE A 29 -42.04 -6.87 -2.81
N THR A 30 -42.78 -7.97 -2.67
CA THR A 30 -44.24 -7.98 -2.78
C THR A 30 -44.94 -7.13 -1.71
N ASP A 31 -44.42 -7.12 -0.48
CA ASP A 31 -44.98 -6.36 0.63
C ASP A 31 -44.57 -4.89 0.55
N ILE A 32 -43.36 -4.61 0.06
CA ILE A 32 -42.90 -3.24 -0.26
C ILE A 32 -43.79 -2.61 -1.33
N ALA A 33 -44.03 -3.33 -2.43
CA ALA A 33 -44.87 -2.88 -3.52
C ALA A 33 -46.31 -2.57 -3.04
N ARG A 34 -46.88 -3.45 -2.19
CA ARG A 34 -48.20 -3.23 -1.58
C ARG A 34 -48.22 -1.99 -0.68
N THR A 35 -47.18 -1.79 0.13
CA THR A 35 -47.09 -0.69 1.10
C THR A 35 -46.92 0.67 0.41
N LEU A 36 -46.21 0.72 -0.71
CA LEU A 36 -45.94 1.94 -1.48
C LEU A 36 -46.93 2.18 -2.64
N GLY A 37 -47.94 1.33 -2.81
CA GLY A 37 -48.90 1.45 -3.92
C GLY A 37 -48.29 1.22 -5.32
N LEU A 38 -47.19 0.46 -5.40
CA LEU A 38 -46.46 0.18 -6.64
C LEU A 38 -46.72 -1.24 -7.16
N LYS A 39 -46.44 -1.48 -8.45
CA LYS A 39 -46.46 -2.84 -9.01
C LYS A 39 -45.13 -3.56 -8.69
N PRO A 40 -45.14 -4.84 -8.26
CA PRO A 40 -43.91 -5.57 -7.92
C PRO A 40 -42.79 -5.56 -8.99
N PRO A 41 -43.08 -5.62 -10.32
CA PRO A 41 -42.04 -5.55 -11.35
C PRO A 41 -41.23 -4.24 -11.32
N VAL A 42 -41.83 -3.13 -10.90
CA VAL A 42 -41.16 -1.82 -10.79
C VAL A 42 -40.07 -1.87 -9.71
N VAL A 43 -40.38 -2.47 -8.56
CA VAL A 43 -39.44 -2.61 -7.44
C VAL A 43 -38.33 -3.62 -7.78
N TYR A 44 -38.66 -4.71 -8.49
CA TYR A 44 -37.66 -5.66 -9.02
C TYR A 44 -36.69 -4.98 -10.01
N SER A 45 -37.20 -4.13 -10.89
CA SER A 45 -36.38 -3.38 -11.85
C SER A 45 -35.37 -2.47 -11.14
N TRP A 46 -35.81 -1.73 -10.11
CA TRP A 46 -34.91 -0.87 -9.32
C TRP A 46 -33.87 -1.67 -8.54
N LYS A 47 -34.29 -2.77 -7.90
CA LYS A 47 -33.40 -3.67 -7.18
C LYS A 47 -32.24 -4.15 -8.06
N ASN A 48 -32.54 -4.57 -9.29
CA ASN A 48 -31.55 -5.08 -10.23
C ASN A 48 -30.67 -3.96 -10.80
N ARG A 49 -31.26 -2.82 -11.18
CA ARG A 49 -30.54 -1.69 -11.78
C ARG A 49 -29.54 -1.03 -10.83
N ASP A 50 -29.91 -0.91 -9.56
CA ASP A 50 -29.11 -0.25 -8.53
C ASP A 50 -28.35 -1.26 -7.65
N ASN A 51 -28.37 -2.54 -8.02
CA ASN A 51 -27.69 -3.63 -7.34
C ASN A 51 -27.92 -3.61 -5.81
N TRP A 52 -29.17 -3.62 -5.35
CA TRP A 52 -29.47 -3.55 -3.90
C TRP A 52 -28.94 -4.75 -3.11
N ASP A 53 -28.60 -5.85 -3.79
CA ASP A 53 -27.93 -7.01 -3.22
C ASP A 53 -26.40 -6.83 -3.10
N GLY A 54 -25.82 -5.90 -3.87
CA GLY A 54 -24.39 -5.64 -3.97
C GLY A 54 -23.95 -4.52 -3.04
N GLY A 55 -23.38 -4.93 -1.91
CA GLY A 55 -22.76 -4.06 -0.91
C GLY A 55 -22.46 -4.88 0.33
N SER A 56 -21.31 -4.63 0.97
CA SER A 56 -21.01 -5.24 2.27
C SER A 56 -22.13 -4.89 3.26
N PRO A 57 -22.44 -5.76 4.25
CA PRO A 57 -23.43 -5.45 5.29
C PRO A 57 -23.21 -4.07 5.93
N VAL A 58 -21.95 -3.68 6.06
CA VAL A 58 -21.49 -2.39 6.55
C VAL A 58 -21.94 -1.21 5.66
N LEU A 59 -21.81 -1.32 4.34
CA LEU A 59 -22.28 -0.29 3.41
C LEU A 59 -23.80 -0.09 3.49
N ARG A 60 -24.56 -1.18 3.68
CA ARG A 60 -26.02 -1.13 3.82
C ARG A 60 -26.43 -0.42 5.12
N ILE A 61 -25.69 -0.63 6.21
CA ILE A 61 -25.89 0.06 7.49
C ILE A 61 -25.64 1.56 7.33
N ALA A 62 -24.53 1.95 6.68
CA ALA A 62 -24.20 3.36 6.44
C ALA A 62 -25.28 4.09 5.64
N MET A 63 -25.77 3.49 4.54
CA MET A 63 -26.82 4.09 3.71
C MET A 63 -28.18 4.16 4.42
N SER A 64 -28.50 3.18 5.27
CA SER A 64 -29.69 3.19 6.12
C SER A 64 -29.62 4.31 7.16
N ALA A 65 -28.45 4.49 7.79
CA ALA A 65 -28.19 5.55 8.74
C ALA A 65 -28.30 6.95 8.11
N GLU A 66 -27.72 7.15 6.92
CA GLU A 66 -27.82 8.41 6.16
C GLU A 66 -29.27 8.75 5.85
N THR A 67 -30.08 7.76 5.49
CA THR A 67 -31.47 8.02 5.17
C THR A 67 -32.32 8.34 6.40
N ARG A 68 -32.06 7.66 7.53
CA ARG A 68 -32.71 7.98 8.81
C ARG A 68 -32.34 9.38 9.28
N LEU A 69 -31.09 9.79 9.09
CA LEU A 69 -30.61 11.14 9.39
C LEU A 69 -31.37 12.19 8.57
N HIS A 70 -31.54 11.99 7.25
CA HIS A 70 -32.35 12.88 6.42
C HIS A 70 -33.82 13.00 6.90
N ALA A 71 -34.42 11.89 7.35
CA ALA A 71 -35.78 11.91 7.89
C ALA A 71 -35.87 12.74 9.19
N LEU A 72 -34.91 12.60 10.11
CA LEU A 72 -34.85 13.37 11.34
C LEU A 72 -34.57 14.86 11.08
N ILE A 73 -33.69 15.17 10.11
CA ILE A 73 -33.42 16.56 9.69
C ILE A 73 -34.71 17.26 9.23
N ASN A 74 -35.54 16.56 8.46
CA ASN A 74 -36.78 17.10 7.89
C ASN A 74 -37.97 17.11 8.87
N GLN A 75 -37.82 16.65 10.12
CA GLN A 75 -38.89 16.76 11.12
C GLN A 75 -39.14 18.22 11.55
N PRO A 76 -40.40 18.69 11.56
CA PRO A 76 -40.75 20.08 11.85
C PRO A 76 -40.60 20.46 13.33
N LYS A 77 -40.66 19.50 14.26
CA LYS A 77 -40.34 19.68 15.68
C LYS A 77 -39.42 18.56 16.12
N LYS A 78 -38.30 18.89 16.75
CA LYS A 78 -37.27 17.94 17.20
C LYS A 78 -37.24 17.91 18.73
N SER A 79 -37.17 16.72 19.29
CA SER A 79 -36.98 16.47 20.72
C SER A 79 -35.50 16.23 21.05
N ASP A 80 -35.13 16.30 22.33
CA ASP A 80 -33.77 15.96 22.79
C ASP A 80 -33.36 14.52 22.43
N ALA A 81 -34.33 13.60 22.32
CA ALA A 81 -34.08 12.24 21.86
C ALA A 81 -33.71 12.21 20.37
N ASP A 82 -34.36 13.02 19.54
CA ASP A 82 -34.06 13.13 18.11
C ASP A 82 -32.67 13.71 17.88
N TYR A 83 -32.26 14.73 18.66
CA TYR A 83 -30.90 15.27 18.58
C TYR A 83 -29.83 14.25 18.99
N LYS A 84 -30.10 13.41 19.99
CA LYS A 84 -29.21 12.30 20.36
C LYS A 84 -29.14 11.23 19.26
N GLU A 85 -30.27 10.89 18.65
CA GLU A 85 -30.31 9.94 17.53
C GLU A 85 -29.55 10.50 16.32
N MET A 86 -29.76 11.76 15.96
CA MET A 86 -29.03 12.44 14.87
C MET A 86 -27.52 12.44 15.13
N LYS A 87 -27.08 12.72 16.36
CA LYS A 87 -25.66 12.67 16.75
C LYS A 87 -25.08 11.26 16.57
N ASN A 88 -25.80 10.25 17.04
CA ASN A 88 -25.37 8.85 16.94
C ASN A 88 -25.32 8.36 15.48
N LEU A 89 -26.30 8.73 14.65
CA LEU A 89 -26.35 8.39 13.22
C LEU A 89 -25.25 9.11 12.44
N THR A 90 -24.98 10.38 12.75
CA THR A 90 -23.89 11.14 12.14
C THR A 90 -22.53 10.52 12.49
N ALA A 91 -22.33 10.13 13.75
CA ALA A 91 -21.11 9.43 14.18
C ALA A 91 -20.96 8.06 13.48
N LEU A 92 -22.06 7.33 13.28
CA LEU A 92 -22.06 6.06 12.56
C LEU A 92 -21.67 6.23 11.08
N ILE A 93 -22.13 7.29 10.41
CA ILE A 93 -21.79 7.58 9.01
C ILE A 93 -20.34 8.04 8.87
N GLN A 94 -19.84 8.86 9.80
CA GLN A 94 -18.45 9.35 9.82
C GLN A 94 -17.42 8.24 10.02
N ARG A 95 -17.81 7.08 10.56
CA ARG A 95 -16.97 5.89 10.69
C ARG A 95 -16.73 5.13 9.38
N TYR A 96 -17.37 5.53 8.27
CA TYR A 96 -17.25 4.85 6.99
C TYR A 96 -16.71 5.78 5.89
N PRO A 97 -15.61 5.41 5.20
CA PRO A 97 -15.06 6.23 4.13
C PRO A 97 -16.02 6.27 2.93
N ARG A 98 -16.32 7.48 2.43
CA ARG A 98 -17.03 7.65 1.16
C ARG A 98 -16.11 7.25 0.01
N LYS A 99 -16.70 6.68 -1.05
CA LYS A 99 -16.02 6.27 -2.28
C LYS A 99 -15.56 7.53 -3.04
N GLY A 100 -14.43 8.12 -2.62
CA GLY A 100 -13.88 9.36 -3.19
C GLY A 100 -12.77 10.03 -2.36
N ASP A 101 -12.68 9.78 -1.05
CA ASP A 101 -11.83 10.56 -0.11
C ASP A 101 -10.37 10.06 0.05
N TRP A 102 -9.80 9.41 -0.96
CA TRP A 102 -8.39 8.98 -0.91
C TRP A 102 -7.38 10.15 -1.06
N GLY A 103 -7.85 11.39 -1.25
CA GLY A 103 -7.01 12.55 -1.56
C GLY A 103 -6.87 13.60 -0.45
N ASP A 104 -7.57 13.50 0.67
CA ASP A 104 -7.74 14.62 1.61
C ASP A 104 -7.54 14.22 3.09
N LEU A 105 -6.57 13.34 3.34
CA LEU A 105 -6.28 12.83 4.69
C LEU A 105 -5.35 13.73 5.52
N THR A 106 -5.03 14.94 5.06
CA THR A 106 -4.03 15.80 5.72
C THR A 106 -4.60 16.86 6.65
N GLU A 107 -5.93 17.07 6.76
CA GLU A 107 -6.44 18.25 7.49
C GLU A 107 -7.60 18.05 8.47
N LYS A 108 -8.11 16.83 8.70
CA LYS A 108 -9.16 16.59 9.72
C LYS A 108 -8.93 15.35 10.56
N SER A 109 -7.72 15.21 11.12
CA SER A 109 -7.46 14.33 12.26
C SER A 109 -7.85 15.05 13.56
N SER A 110 -9.16 15.18 13.79
CA SER A 110 -9.67 15.62 15.10
C SER A 110 -11.09 15.11 15.27
N LEU A 111 -11.21 13.80 15.51
CA LEU A 111 -12.37 13.17 16.16
C LEU A 111 -12.00 11.72 16.53
N HIS A 112 -11.21 11.59 17.60
CA HIS A 112 -11.04 10.34 18.33
C HIS A 112 -12.39 9.91 18.93
N THR A 113 -12.85 8.70 18.59
CA THR A 113 -13.60 7.88 19.55
C THR A 113 -13.38 6.40 19.25
N GLU A 114 -12.64 5.76 20.17
CA GLU A 114 -12.14 4.36 20.24
C GLU A 114 -10.69 4.09 19.79
N ALA A 115 -9.87 5.11 19.58
CA ALA A 115 -8.40 4.99 19.56
C ALA A 115 -7.77 5.23 20.96
N ALA A 116 -8.40 4.77 22.03
CA ALA A 116 -7.90 4.91 23.40
C ALA A 116 -6.98 3.74 23.80
N LEU A 117 -5.98 3.42 22.97
CA LEU A 117 -5.11 2.24 23.19
C LEU A 117 -3.61 2.50 22.95
N TRP A 118 -3.24 3.68 22.50
CA TRP A 118 -1.85 4.13 22.38
C TRP A 118 -1.77 5.49 23.08
N ASN A 119 -0.81 5.68 24.00
CA ASN A 119 -0.47 7.02 24.46
C ASN A 119 0.04 7.77 23.24
N ASP A 120 -0.67 8.80 22.75
CA ASP A 120 -0.42 9.82 21.71
C ASP A 120 0.56 9.57 20.52
N GLU A 121 1.54 8.68 20.60
CA GLU A 121 2.52 8.31 19.57
C GLU A 121 2.22 6.95 18.91
N PRO A 122 2.33 6.85 17.57
CA PRO A 122 2.23 5.59 16.86
C PRO A 122 3.40 4.65 17.20
N PRO A 123 3.17 3.34 17.38
CA PRO A 123 4.24 2.38 17.65
C PRO A 123 5.25 2.34 16.50
N SER A 124 6.56 2.37 16.81
CA SER A 124 7.65 2.36 15.82
C SER A 124 8.45 1.06 15.87
N ILE A 125 9.39 0.88 14.93
CA ILE A 125 10.28 -0.31 14.93
C ILE A 125 11.11 -0.33 16.22
N ASP A 126 11.61 0.84 16.64
CA ASP A 126 12.45 1.00 17.84
C ASP A 126 11.63 1.03 19.13
N ASN A 127 10.36 1.41 19.04
CA ASN A 127 9.42 1.45 20.16
C ASN A 127 8.17 0.62 19.80
N PRO A 128 8.31 -0.71 19.74
CA PRO A 128 7.20 -1.58 19.41
C PRO A 128 6.13 -1.48 20.50
N PRO A 129 4.89 -1.89 20.21
CA PRO A 129 3.84 -1.93 21.22
C PRO A 129 4.33 -2.60 22.49
N CYS A 130 4.36 -1.85 23.60
CA CYS A 130 4.53 -2.46 24.91
C CYS A 130 3.45 -3.54 25.01
N GLU A 131 3.84 -4.82 25.10
CA GLU A 131 2.90 -5.93 25.21
C GLU A 131 1.80 -5.48 26.16
N ARG A 132 0.54 -5.42 25.69
CA ARG A 132 -0.59 -5.25 26.60
C ARG A 132 -0.32 -6.25 27.71
N ARG A 133 0.04 -5.76 28.91
CA ARG A 133 0.16 -6.58 30.11
C ARG A 133 -1.05 -7.48 30.03
N LYS A 134 -0.81 -8.79 29.86
CA LYS A 134 -1.88 -9.77 29.83
C LYS A 134 -2.64 -9.54 31.13
N GLU A 135 -3.70 -8.72 31.08
CA GLU A 135 -4.61 -8.54 32.19
C GLU A 135 -4.98 -9.94 32.58
N LYS A 136 -4.56 -10.34 33.79
CA LYS A 136 -4.58 -11.70 34.31
C LYS A 136 -5.64 -12.51 33.59
N ARG A 137 -5.24 -13.17 32.49
CA ARG A 137 -6.16 -14.02 31.75
C ARG A 137 -6.46 -15.12 32.73
N VAL A 138 -7.66 -15.10 33.30
CA VAL A 138 -8.30 -16.31 33.81
C VAL A 138 -8.02 -17.36 32.74
N ARG A 139 -7.30 -18.41 33.10
CA ARG A 139 -6.88 -19.48 32.19
C ARG A 139 -8.13 -20.21 31.69
N VAL A 140 -8.84 -19.58 30.76
CA VAL A 140 -9.75 -20.29 29.88
C VAL A 140 -8.84 -20.81 28.78
N SER A 141 -8.55 -22.11 28.86
CA SER A 141 -7.94 -22.87 27.78
C SER A 141 -8.80 -22.72 26.53
N SER A 142 -8.51 -21.73 25.69
CA SER A 142 -9.09 -21.67 24.35
C SER A 142 -8.19 -22.51 23.45
N ASN A 143 -8.66 -23.68 23.04
CA ASN A 143 -8.05 -24.54 22.01
C ASN A 143 -8.03 -23.90 20.60
N ARG A 144 -8.00 -22.57 20.50
CA ARG A 144 -8.03 -21.85 19.24
C ARG A 144 -6.61 -21.86 18.65
N LYS A 145 -6.44 -22.52 17.50
CA LYS A 145 -5.18 -22.48 16.75
C LYS A 145 -4.81 -21.03 16.43
N THR A 146 -3.56 -20.65 16.64
CA THR A 146 -3.04 -19.34 16.20
C THR A 146 -3.20 -19.23 14.69
N GLU A 147 -3.95 -18.24 14.23
CA GLU A 147 -4.11 -17.92 12.80
C GLU A 147 -3.02 -16.94 12.38
N TYR A 148 -2.02 -17.41 11.63
CA TYR A 148 -0.97 -16.58 11.05
C TYR A 148 -1.46 -15.87 9.78
N ASN A 149 -0.83 -14.76 9.41
CA ASN A 149 -1.15 -14.00 8.19
C ASN A 149 -2.59 -13.48 8.09
N THR A 150 -3.29 -13.37 9.22
CA THR A 150 -4.69 -12.93 9.30
C THR A 150 -4.78 -11.63 10.08
N PHE A 151 -5.44 -10.63 9.49
CA PHE A 151 -5.72 -9.34 10.12
C PHE A 151 -7.24 -9.18 10.27
N SER A 152 -7.67 -8.67 11.43
CA SER A 152 -9.03 -8.15 11.62
C SER A 152 -9.22 -6.83 10.86
N GLU A 153 -10.47 -6.42 10.65
CA GLU A 153 -10.78 -5.12 10.03
C GLU A 153 -10.17 -3.95 10.82
N SER A 154 -10.19 -4.00 12.15
CA SER A 154 -9.57 -2.98 13.00
C SER A 154 -8.05 -2.95 12.84
N GLN A 155 -7.40 -4.11 12.79
CA GLN A 155 -5.95 -4.20 12.58
C GLN A 155 -5.54 -3.66 11.21
N ILE A 156 -6.35 -3.88 10.16
CA ILE A 156 -6.09 -3.32 8.82
C ILE A 156 -6.15 -1.78 8.85
N VAL A 157 -7.07 -1.19 9.61
CA VAL A 157 -7.15 0.27 9.81
C VAL A 157 -5.94 0.76 10.61
N ASP A 158 -5.57 0.08 11.68
CA ASP A 158 -4.42 0.44 12.52
C ASP A 158 -3.11 0.39 11.73
N VAL A 159 -2.89 -0.64 10.90
CA VAL A 159 -1.72 -0.75 10.03
C VAL A 159 -1.64 0.43 9.03
N GLN A 160 -2.77 0.83 8.45
CA GLN A 160 -2.82 1.99 7.55
C GLN A 160 -2.45 3.28 8.29
N TRP A 161 -2.99 3.48 9.48
CA TRP A 161 -2.69 4.65 10.30
C TRP A 161 -1.21 4.71 10.69
N ILE A 162 -0.67 3.63 11.28
CA ILE A 162 0.74 3.54 11.68
C ILE A 162 1.66 3.81 10.49
N PHE A 163 1.35 3.23 9.33
CA PHE A 163 2.13 3.46 8.12
C PHE A 163 2.14 4.93 7.73
N CYS A 164 0.98 5.58 7.68
CA CYS A 164 0.83 6.98 7.27
C CYS A 164 1.46 7.99 8.24
N GLU A 165 1.43 7.72 9.55
CA GLU A 165 2.05 8.60 10.54
C GLU A 165 3.59 8.59 10.49
N GLN A 166 4.18 7.47 10.04
CA GLN A 166 5.63 7.30 9.99
C GLN A 166 6.30 7.78 8.70
N LEU A 167 5.56 8.50 7.85
CA LEU A 167 6.07 8.97 6.57
C LEU A 167 6.64 10.38 6.66
N PHE A 168 7.84 10.54 6.11
CA PHE A 168 8.36 11.85 5.69
C PHE A 168 7.62 12.36 4.45
N ASP A 169 7.68 13.66 4.18
CA ASP A 169 6.84 14.28 3.14
C ASP A 169 7.14 13.78 1.73
N TYR A 170 8.41 13.49 1.42
CA TYR A 170 8.77 12.89 0.13
C TYR A 170 8.20 11.48 -0.06
N GLN A 171 8.00 10.72 1.04
CA GLN A 171 7.36 9.41 0.99
C GLN A 171 5.84 9.55 0.83
N ARG A 172 5.23 10.59 1.39
CA ARG A 172 3.81 10.93 1.13
C ARG A 172 3.57 11.25 -0.34
N VAL A 173 4.54 11.90 -1.01
CA VAL A 173 4.49 12.04 -2.48
C VAL A 173 4.43 10.67 -3.13
N TRP A 174 5.30 9.73 -2.81
CA TRP A 174 5.27 8.37 -3.39
C TRP A 174 3.93 7.66 -3.18
N LEU A 175 3.33 7.82 -2.00
CA LEU A 175 2.02 7.25 -1.66
C LEU A 175 0.89 7.83 -2.52
N SER A 176 0.92 9.13 -2.81
CA SER A 176 -0.07 9.78 -3.68
C SER A 176 0.01 9.31 -5.14
N GLN A 177 1.15 8.78 -5.58
CA GLN A 177 1.38 8.41 -6.98
C GLN A 177 0.92 6.99 -7.31
N GLN A 178 -0.37 6.87 -7.58
CA GLN A 178 -1.06 5.61 -7.85
C GLN A 178 -1.02 5.19 -9.34
N VAL A 179 0.04 5.56 -10.06
CA VAL A 179 0.23 5.37 -11.52
C VAL A 179 0.65 3.94 -11.90
N ARG A 180 0.63 3.63 -13.20
CA ARG A 180 0.99 2.30 -13.74
C ARG A 180 2.48 1.98 -13.54
N PHE A 181 3.36 2.95 -13.76
CA PHE A 181 4.81 2.76 -13.73
C PHE A 181 5.46 3.90 -12.96
N ARG A 182 6.14 3.56 -11.87
CA ARG A 182 6.99 4.47 -11.08
C ARG A 182 8.44 4.08 -11.27
N ASN A 183 9.31 5.06 -11.49
CA ASN A 183 10.74 4.85 -11.63
C ASN A 183 11.48 5.93 -10.83
N LEU A 184 12.20 5.54 -9.79
CA LEU A 184 12.81 6.48 -8.85
C LEU A 184 14.33 6.32 -8.82
N LEU A 185 15.02 7.46 -8.85
CA LEU A 185 16.36 7.57 -8.30
C LEU A 185 16.26 8.16 -6.89
N LYS A 186 17.00 7.55 -5.96
CA LYS A 186 16.94 7.93 -4.56
C LYS A 186 18.32 7.94 -3.93
N SER A 187 18.48 8.79 -2.92
CA SER A 187 19.63 8.81 -2.02
C SER A 187 19.68 7.54 -1.16
N ARG A 188 20.87 7.17 -0.69
CA ARG A 188 21.05 6.01 0.19
C ARG A 188 20.44 6.28 1.57
N GLN A 189 19.87 5.22 2.17
CA GLN A 189 19.27 5.25 3.52
C GLN A 189 18.03 6.15 3.73
N ILE A 190 17.40 6.73 2.70
CA ILE A 190 16.18 7.55 2.87
C ILE A 190 14.86 6.74 3.06
N GLY A 191 14.96 5.47 3.47
CA GLY A 191 13.78 4.65 3.77
C GLY A 191 12.93 4.19 2.56
N ALA A 192 13.48 4.10 1.35
CA ALA A 192 12.73 3.63 0.17
C ALA A 192 12.18 2.19 0.33
N THR A 193 13.01 1.25 0.78
CA THR A 193 12.59 -0.14 1.01
C THR A 193 11.57 -0.25 2.14
N PHE A 194 11.75 0.51 3.23
CA PHE A 194 10.77 0.63 4.33
C PHE A 194 9.40 1.07 3.79
N PHE A 195 9.38 2.14 2.99
CA PHE A 195 8.17 2.67 2.40
C PHE A 195 7.48 1.65 1.49
N PHE A 196 8.18 1.14 0.47
CA PHE A 196 7.57 0.28 -0.54
C PHE A 196 7.16 -1.09 0.01
N ALA A 197 7.86 -1.62 1.03
CA ALA A 197 7.44 -2.83 1.73
C ALA A 197 6.08 -2.63 2.42
N ARG A 198 5.94 -1.52 3.15
CA ARG A 198 4.74 -1.22 3.93
C ARG A 198 3.56 -0.81 3.06
N GLU A 199 3.80 0.02 2.04
CA GLU A 199 2.82 0.34 1.01
C GLU A 199 2.26 -0.95 0.39
N ALA A 200 3.14 -1.89 0.02
CA ALA A 200 2.73 -3.13 -0.61
C ALA A 200 1.91 -4.04 0.31
N LEU A 201 2.24 -4.12 1.60
CA LEU A 201 1.45 -4.88 2.58
C LEU A 201 0.06 -4.24 2.76
N VAL A 202 0.00 -2.93 2.98
CA VAL A 202 -1.25 -2.17 3.12
C VAL A 202 -2.13 -2.34 1.89
N ASP A 203 -1.57 -2.13 0.70
CA ASP A 203 -2.33 -2.30 -0.54
C ASP A 203 -2.77 -3.77 -0.70
N ALA A 204 -1.93 -4.75 -0.41
CA ALA A 204 -2.30 -6.18 -0.51
C ALA A 204 -3.48 -6.53 0.41
N LEU A 205 -3.51 -6.00 1.64
CA LEU A 205 -4.60 -6.23 2.61
C LEU A 205 -5.94 -5.68 2.11
N VAL A 206 -5.92 -4.56 1.39
CA VAL A 206 -7.13 -3.90 0.88
C VAL A 206 -7.54 -4.43 -0.49
N SER A 207 -6.60 -4.59 -1.41
CA SER A 207 -6.87 -4.87 -2.82
C SER A 207 -6.95 -6.37 -3.14
N GLY A 208 -6.36 -7.23 -2.32
CA GLY A 208 -6.22 -8.65 -2.60
C GLY A 208 -5.22 -8.97 -3.73
N LYS A 209 -4.49 -7.97 -4.24
CA LYS A 209 -3.50 -8.18 -5.30
C LYS A 209 -2.23 -8.79 -4.75
N ASN A 210 -1.68 -9.74 -5.50
CA ASN A 210 -0.34 -10.27 -5.24
C ASN A 210 0.72 -9.18 -5.36
N LYS A 211 1.82 -9.34 -4.63
CA LYS A 211 3.00 -8.47 -4.66
C LYS A 211 4.23 -9.30 -4.99
N VAL A 212 5.07 -8.81 -5.89
CA VAL A 212 6.32 -9.45 -6.31
C VAL A 212 7.46 -8.49 -6.05
N PHE A 213 8.42 -8.90 -5.22
CA PHE A 213 9.66 -8.19 -4.94
C PHE A 213 10.79 -8.89 -5.67
N LEU A 214 11.44 -8.17 -6.58
CA LEU A 214 12.64 -8.62 -7.29
C LEU A 214 13.82 -7.77 -6.85
N SER A 215 14.84 -8.42 -6.30
CA SER A 215 16.09 -7.79 -5.85
C SER A 215 17.29 -8.47 -6.50
N ALA A 216 18.50 -7.88 -6.35
CA ALA A 216 19.71 -8.49 -6.90
C ALA A 216 20.00 -9.88 -6.28
N SER A 217 19.60 -10.09 -5.02
CA SER A 217 19.62 -11.39 -4.35
C SER A 217 18.35 -11.66 -3.53
N ARG A 218 18.08 -12.94 -3.22
CA ARG A 218 16.98 -13.33 -2.33
C ARG A 218 17.13 -12.73 -0.93
N ALA A 219 18.36 -12.62 -0.42
CA ALA A 219 18.64 -12.01 0.87
C ALA A 219 18.20 -10.54 0.92
N GLN A 220 18.42 -9.77 -0.15
CA GLN A 220 17.95 -8.39 -0.26
C GLN A 220 16.42 -8.32 -0.34
N ALA A 221 15.78 -9.21 -1.11
CA ALA A 221 14.32 -9.26 -1.18
C ALA A 221 13.67 -9.55 0.19
N PHE A 222 14.36 -10.27 1.08
CA PHE A 222 13.91 -10.55 2.45
C PHE A 222 13.90 -9.29 3.34
N GLN A 223 14.60 -8.21 2.98
CA GLN A 223 14.50 -6.94 3.70
C GLN A 223 13.07 -6.35 3.62
N PHE A 224 12.41 -6.48 2.46
CA PHE A 224 10.99 -6.10 2.34
C PHE A 224 10.13 -6.92 3.30
N LYS A 225 10.37 -8.24 3.34
CA LYS A 225 9.65 -9.15 4.22
C LYS A 225 9.79 -8.76 5.69
N GLN A 226 10.98 -8.37 6.12
CA GLN A 226 11.23 -7.95 7.50
C GLN A 226 10.42 -6.69 7.83
N TYR A 227 10.48 -5.64 7.02
CA TYR A 227 9.68 -4.43 7.27
C TYR A 227 8.17 -4.66 7.31
N MET A 228 7.67 -5.65 6.55
CA MET A 228 6.27 -6.09 6.62
C MET A 228 5.96 -6.85 7.91
N ILE A 229 6.86 -7.72 8.35
CA ILE A 229 6.74 -8.43 9.64
C ILE A 229 6.69 -7.41 10.78
N ASP A 230 7.61 -6.44 10.79
CA ASP A 230 7.69 -5.41 11.83
C ASP A 230 6.37 -4.61 11.90
N LEU A 231 5.84 -4.17 10.75
CA LEU A 231 4.57 -3.46 10.70
C LEU A 231 3.38 -4.34 11.17
N ALA A 232 3.35 -5.62 10.80
CA ALA A 232 2.30 -6.53 11.25
C ALA A 232 2.35 -6.78 12.76
N GLN A 233 3.56 -6.89 13.32
CA GLN A 233 3.77 -7.06 14.76
C GLN A 233 3.28 -5.85 15.56
N MET A 234 3.34 -4.64 15.00
CA MET A 234 2.82 -3.42 15.64
C MET A 234 1.31 -3.49 15.91
N VAL A 235 0.57 -4.36 15.22
CA VAL A 235 -0.87 -4.62 15.46
C VAL A 235 -1.13 -6.01 16.03
N GLY A 236 -0.09 -6.71 16.48
CA GLY A 236 -0.17 -8.05 17.07
C GLY A 236 -0.43 -9.17 16.07
N VAL A 237 -0.09 -8.99 14.79
CA VAL A 237 -0.19 -10.01 13.76
C VAL A 237 1.18 -10.59 13.45
N GLU A 238 1.27 -11.91 13.38
CA GLU A 238 2.49 -12.61 12.99
C GLU A 238 2.40 -13.08 11.52
N LEU A 239 3.37 -12.65 10.71
CA LEU A 239 3.50 -13.11 9.33
C LEU A 239 4.48 -14.29 9.21
N ARG A 240 4.10 -15.34 8.48
CA ARG A 240 4.88 -16.57 8.28
C ARG A 240 4.84 -17.07 6.84
N GLY A 241 5.87 -17.85 6.50
CA GLY A 241 6.03 -18.54 5.20
C GLY A 241 7.12 -17.92 4.33
N ASP A 242 7.67 -18.69 3.39
CA ASP A 242 8.64 -18.20 2.40
C ASP A 242 8.03 -17.11 1.52
N SER A 243 6.85 -17.41 0.97
CA SER A 243 5.88 -16.43 0.49
C SER A 243 4.79 -16.25 1.53
N ILE A 244 4.33 -15.02 1.73
CA ILE A 244 3.28 -14.71 2.71
C ILE A 244 1.94 -14.70 2.00
N ARG A 245 1.03 -15.62 2.38
CA ARG A 245 -0.34 -15.69 1.86
C ARG A 245 -1.29 -15.07 2.89
N LEU A 246 -1.94 -13.97 2.53
CA LEU A 246 -2.88 -13.24 3.38
C LEU A 246 -4.28 -13.87 3.33
N GLN A 247 -5.10 -13.58 4.34
CA GLN A 247 -6.46 -14.11 4.50
C GLN A 247 -7.41 -13.75 3.34
N ASN A 248 -7.17 -12.63 2.67
CA ASN A 248 -7.96 -12.18 1.52
C ASN A 248 -7.52 -12.81 0.18
N GLY A 249 -6.51 -13.67 0.20
CA GLY A 249 -6.00 -14.31 -0.98
C GLY A 249 -5.03 -13.47 -1.82
N ALA A 250 -4.36 -12.47 -1.25
CA ALA A 250 -3.13 -11.91 -1.80
C ALA A 250 -1.92 -12.77 -1.40
N THR A 251 -0.92 -12.87 -2.27
CA THR A 251 0.39 -13.47 -1.93
C THR A 251 1.52 -12.47 -2.14
N LEU A 252 2.44 -12.41 -1.17
CA LEU A 252 3.66 -11.62 -1.22
C LEU A 252 4.84 -12.56 -1.55
N TYR A 253 5.52 -12.28 -2.65
CA TYR A 253 6.61 -13.10 -3.19
C TYR A 253 7.93 -12.34 -3.12
N PHE A 254 8.95 -12.93 -2.50
CA PHE A 254 10.29 -12.35 -2.34
C PHE A 254 11.29 -13.18 -3.14
N LEU A 255 11.80 -12.63 -4.24
CA LEU A 255 12.57 -13.39 -5.24
C LEU A 255 13.90 -12.70 -5.54
N GLY A 256 14.93 -13.51 -5.77
CA GLY A 256 16.18 -13.06 -6.39
C GLY A 256 16.13 -13.16 -7.92
N MET A 257 17.29 -12.95 -8.55
CA MET A 257 17.47 -12.93 -10.01
C MET A 257 17.34 -14.29 -10.71
N ASN A 258 17.14 -15.39 -9.99
CA ASN A 258 17.08 -16.71 -10.60
C ASN A 258 15.79 -16.93 -11.39
N SER A 259 15.94 -17.03 -12.72
CA SER A 259 14.84 -17.14 -13.68
C SER A 259 13.86 -18.29 -13.40
N ARG A 260 14.28 -19.37 -12.71
CA ARG A 260 13.42 -20.51 -12.39
C ARG A 260 12.35 -20.21 -11.32
N THR A 261 12.63 -19.30 -10.38
CA THR A 261 11.71 -18.97 -9.28
C THR A 261 10.75 -17.83 -9.65
N ALA A 262 11.12 -17.04 -10.66
CA ALA A 262 10.37 -15.92 -11.22
C ALA A 262 9.20 -16.33 -12.14
N GLN A 263 9.35 -17.42 -12.91
CA GLN A 263 8.36 -17.80 -13.92
C GLN A 263 7.00 -18.17 -13.31
N GLY A 264 5.92 -17.55 -13.79
CA GLY A 264 4.52 -17.84 -13.42
C GLY A 264 3.96 -17.01 -12.27
N ARG A 265 4.76 -16.15 -11.62
CA ARG A 265 4.26 -15.19 -10.62
C ARG A 265 3.67 -13.96 -11.30
N HIS A 266 2.64 -13.39 -10.70
CA HIS A 266 1.94 -12.21 -11.21
C HIS A 266 1.48 -11.36 -10.03
N GLY A 267 1.53 -10.04 -10.18
CA GLY A 267 1.27 -9.10 -9.09
C GLY A 267 1.79 -7.69 -9.39
N ASP A 268 1.58 -6.78 -8.45
CA ASP A 268 2.32 -5.52 -8.45
C ASP A 268 3.80 -5.80 -8.24
N LEU A 269 4.64 -5.25 -9.10
CA LEU A 269 6.06 -5.52 -9.14
C LEU A 269 6.84 -4.37 -8.49
N TYR A 270 7.74 -4.73 -7.58
CA TYR A 270 8.70 -3.84 -6.94
C TYR A 270 10.10 -4.32 -7.26
N VAL A 271 10.93 -3.45 -7.82
CA VAL A 271 12.32 -3.73 -8.17
C VAL A 271 13.23 -2.72 -7.46
N ASP A 272 13.94 -3.16 -6.45
CA ASP A 272 14.92 -2.35 -5.71
C ASP A 272 16.30 -2.45 -6.33
N GLU A 273 17.07 -1.37 -6.14
CA GLU A 273 18.48 -1.26 -6.48
C GLU A 273 18.83 -1.76 -7.89
N TYR A 274 17.94 -1.50 -8.86
CA TYR A 274 18.07 -2.04 -10.21
C TYR A 274 19.31 -1.56 -10.98
N PHE A 275 19.97 -0.49 -10.54
CA PHE A 275 21.27 -0.05 -11.06
C PHE A 275 22.45 -0.88 -10.53
N TRP A 276 22.22 -1.77 -9.58
CA TRP A 276 23.21 -2.68 -9.01
C TRP A 276 22.97 -4.14 -9.43
N ILE A 277 21.94 -4.37 -10.26
CA ILE A 277 21.58 -5.70 -10.75
C ILE A 277 22.41 -6.04 -12.00
N PRO A 278 23.21 -7.12 -11.97
CA PRO A 278 24.11 -7.49 -13.07
C PRO A 278 23.45 -7.65 -14.42
N ASP A 279 22.43 -8.48 -14.47
CA ASP A 279 21.73 -8.77 -15.70
C ASP A 279 20.39 -8.02 -15.71
N PHE A 280 20.48 -6.70 -15.80
CA PHE A 280 19.28 -5.86 -15.88
C PHE A 280 18.42 -6.20 -17.11
N VAL A 281 19.04 -6.63 -18.22
CA VAL A 281 18.31 -7.05 -19.42
C VAL A 281 17.45 -8.27 -19.12
N GLU A 282 18.03 -9.31 -18.54
CA GLU A 282 17.30 -10.51 -18.12
C GLU A 282 16.24 -10.19 -17.06
N LEU A 283 16.54 -9.33 -16.08
CA LEU A 283 15.55 -8.87 -15.11
C LEU A 283 14.35 -8.26 -15.82
N THR A 284 14.55 -7.32 -16.74
CA THR A 284 13.43 -6.67 -17.44
C THR A 284 12.64 -7.66 -18.29
N ARG A 285 13.29 -8.69 -18.85
CA ARG A 285 12.64 -9.78 -19.57
C ARG A 285 11.72 -10.61 -18.67
N LEU A 286 12.13 -10.87 -17.44
CA LEU A 286 11.35 -11.61 -16.43
C LEU A 286 10.25 -10.76 -15.78
N ALA A 287 10.55 -9.49 -15.50
CA ALA A 287 9.69 -8.53 -14.82
C ALA A 287 8.44 -8.15 -15.64
N LYS A 288 8.62 -7.84 -16.94
CA LYS A 288 7.54 -7.33 -17.81
C LYS A 288 6.32 -8.26 -17.85
N PRO A 289 6.45 -9.59 -18.03
CA PRO A 289 5.32 -10.51 -18.02
C PRO A 289 4.55 -10.57 -16.68
N MET A 290 5.24 -10.46 -15.53
CA MET A 290 4.64 -10.62 -14.20
C MET A 290 3.56 -9.57 -13.90
N ALA A 291 3.77 -8.35 -14.36
CA ALA A 291 2.84 -7.24 -14.15
C ALA A 291 2.07 -6.87 -15.44
N SER A 292 2.02 -7.74 -16.45
CA SER A 292 1.44 -7.42 -17.77
C SER A 292 -0.04 -7.01 -17.75
N GLN A 293 -0.81 -7.43 -16.74
CA GLN A 293 -2.23 -7.07 -16.62
C GLN A 293 -2.43 -5.60 -16.20
N LYS A 294 -3.46 -4.95 -16.75
CA LYS A 294 -3.80 -3.53 -16.50
C LYS A 294 -3.92 -3.17 -15.02
N GLN A 295 -4.33 -4.12 -14.18
CA GLN A 295 -4.54 -3.91 -12.75
C GLN A 295 -3.25 -3.80 -11.94
N TYR A 296 -2.12 -4.26 -12.47
CA TYR A 296 -0.85 -4.29 -11.76
C TYR A 296 0.00 -3.06 -12.04
N ARG A 297 0.77 -2.66 -11.04
CA ARG A 297 1.75 -1.58 -11.07
C ARG A 297 3.16 -2.12 -11.12
N ILE A 298 4.08 -1.28 -11.58
CA ILE A 298 5.51 -1.55 -11.60
C ILE A 298 6.20 -0.36 -10.94
N THR A 299 7.07 -0.65 -9.98
CA THR A 299 7.84 0.34 -9.24
C THR A 299 9.31 -0.05 -9.26
N TYR A 300 10.12 0.69 -9.99
CA TYR A 300 11.58 0.62 -9.97
C TYR A 300 12.11 1.72 -9.06
N PHE A 301 13.08 1.41 -8.20
CA PHE A 301 13.75 2.42 -7.38
C PHE A 301 15.19 2.01 -7.06
N SER A 302 16.13 2.94 -7.07
CA SER A 302 17.56 2.61 -6.91
C SER A 302 18.40 3.83 -6.54
N THR A 303 19.54 3.63 -5.87
CA THR A 303 20.64 4.60 -6.03
C THR A 303 21.27 4.45 -7.42
N PRO A 304 21.83 5.50 -8.03
CA PRO A 304 22.54 5.37 -9.29
C PRO A 304 23.86 4.61 -9.10
N SER A 305 24.35 3.99 -10.18
CA SER A 305 25.66 3.32 -10.22
C SER A 305 26.59 4.04 -11.20
N SER A 306 26.85 3.46 -12.38
CA SER A 306 27.72 3.99 -13.43
C SER A 306 26.93 4.23 -14.73
N THR A 307 27.43 5.15 -15.56
CA THR A 307 26.92 5.40 -16.90
C THR A 307 27.05 4.21 -17.86
N SER A 308 27.91 3.23 -17.59
CA SER A 308 27.97 1.97 -18.39
C SER A 308 26.98 0.90 -17.96
N HIS A 309 26.26 1.08 -16.84
CA HIS A 309 25.32 0.08 -16.39
C HIS A 309 24.20 -0.11 -17.42
N ALA A 310 23.77 -1.34 -17.68
CA ALA A 310 22.76 -1.64 -18.71
C ALA A 310 21.41 -0.96 -18.47
N ALA A 311 21.13 -0.53 -17.23
CA ALA A 311 19.94 0.23 -16.87
C ALA A 311 20.02 1.74 -17.17
N TYR A 312 21.20 2.27 -17.50
CA TYR A 312 21.39 3.69 -17.78
C TYR A 312 20.53 4.15 -18.98
N PRO A 313 20.57 3.49 -20.16
CA PRO A 313 19.67 3.81 -21.27
C PRO A 313 18.17 3.66 -20.96
N PHE A 314 17.82 2.86 -19.94
CA PHE A 314 16.43 2.68 -19.51
C PHE A 314 15.93 3.88 -18.69
N TRP A 315 16.75 4.42 -17.79
CA TRP A 315 16.39 5.62 -17.02
C TRP A 315 16.28 6.86 -17.90
N PHE A 316 17.27 7.09 -18.77
CA PHE A 316 17.37 8.24 -19.66
C PHE A 316 16.40 8.16 -20.88
N GLY A 317 15.68 7.06 -21.02
CA GLY A 317 14.66 6.88 -22.06
C GLY A 317 15.22 6.58 -23.45
N GLU A 318 16.53 6.38 -23.61
CA GLU A 318 17.14 5.91 -24.85
C GLU A 318 16.52 4.58 -25.32
N ARG A 319 16.27 3.65 -24.38
CA ARG A 319 15.57 2.39 -24.69
C ARG A 319 14.15 2.58 -25.23
N PHE A 320 13.48 3.70 -24.94
CA PHE A 320 12.16 3.98 -25.50
C PHE A 320 12.25 4.29 -26.99
N ASN A 321 13.34 4.94 -27.42
CA ASN A 321 13.60 5.33 -28.80
C ASN A 321 14.16 4.18 -29.66
N GLU A 322 14.69 3.12 -29.04
CA GLU A 322 15.20 1.94 -29.75
C GLU A 322 14.15 1.33 -30.68
N GLY A 323 14.52 1.19 -31.96
CA GLY A 323 13.65 0.61 -32.99
C GLY A 323 12.55 1.53 -33.52
N ARG A 324 12.45 2.78 -33.02
CA ARG A 324 11.52 3.80 -33.55
C ARG A 324 12.17 4.66 -34.62
N ASP A 325 11.34 5.24 -35.48
CA ASP A 325 11.78 6.24 -36.45
C ASP A 325 12.31 7.50 -35.75
N LYS A 326 13.31 8.15 -36.33
CA LYS A 326 13.93 9.36 -35.75
C LYS A 326 12.92 10.49 -35.47
N SER A 327 11.84 10.56 -36.23
CA SER A 327 10.76 11.54 -36.01
C SER A 327 9.91 11.26 -34.77
N GLU A 328 9.95 10.03 -34.25
CA GLU A 328 9.24 9.60 -33.05
C GLU A 328 10.16 9.58 -31.81
N HIS A 329 11.45 9.92 -31.98
CA HIS A 329 12.40 9.96 -30.88
C HIS A 329 12.03 11.08 -29.92
N VAL A 330 11.99 10.74 -28.65
CA VAL A 330 11.71 11.68 -27.58
C VAL A 330 12.99 11.97 -26.81
N HIS A 331 13.24 13.25 -26.54
CA HIS A 331 14.28 13.68 -25.61
C HIS A 331 13.68 13.87 -24.22
N PHE A 332 14.21 13.16 -23.23
CA PHE A 332 13.72 13.21 -21.86
C PHE A 332 14.56 14.20 -21.05
N ASP A 333 13.95 15.27 -20.53
CA ASP A 333 14.57 16.04 -19.45
C ASP A 333 14.50 15.22 -18.16
N VAL A 334 15.64 14.62 -17.80
CA VAL A 334 15.83 13.82 -16.59
C VAL A 334 16.73 14.52 -15.57
N SER A 335 16.88 15.85 -15.67
CA SER A 335 17.59 16.64 -14.68
C SER A 335 16.90 16.58 -13.31
N HIS A 336 17.68 16.78 -12.24
CA HIS A 336 17.12 16.91 -10.88
C HIS A 336 16.06 18.02 -10.80
N GLY A 337 16.31 19.16 -11.44
CA GLY A 337 15.35 20.27 -11.48
C GLY A 337 13.99 19.88 -12.07
N ALA A 338 13.98 19.07 -13.13
CA ALA A 338 12.76 18.59 -13.76
C ALA A 338 12.05 17.47 -12.96
N LEU A 339 12.82 16.65 -12.23
CA LEU A 339 12.31 15.41 -11.63
C LEU A 339 12.16 15.44 -10.10
N LYS A 340 12.68 16.42 -9.36
CA LYS A 340 12.63 16.41 -7.88
C LYS A 340 11.22 16.36 -7.28
N LYS A 341 10.23 16.94 -7.98
CA LYS A 341 8.80 16.90 -7.60
C LYS A 341 8.03 15.71 -8.19
N GLY A 342 8.71 14.87 -8.97
CA GLY A 342 8.08 13.83 -9.77
C GLY A 342 7.44 14.37 -11.05
N ARG A 343 7.57 13.62 -12.15
CA ARG A 343 6.99 13.98 -13.45
C ARG A 343 6.54 12.72 -14.20
N LEU A 344 5.35 12.76 -14.79
CA LEU A 344 4.96 11.75 -15.79
C LEU A 344 5.69 12.07 -17.09
N CYS A 345 6.65 11.23 -17.47
CA CYS A 345 7.42 11.38 -18.70
C CYS A 345 6.67 10.81 -19.91
N GLU A 346 7.22 11.11 -21.07
CA GLU A 346 6.65 10.87 -22.39
C GLU A 346 6.54 9.37 -22.75
N ASP A 347 7.31 8.52 -22.08
CA ASP A 347 7.25 7.06 -22.19
C ASP A 347 6.21 6.41 -21.25
N GLY A 348 5.45 7.23 -20.53
CA GLY A 348 4.41 6.79 -19.59
C GLY A 348 4.95 6.34 -18.23
N GLN A 349 6.23 6.56 -17.94
CA GLN A 349 6.79 6.34 -16.60
C GLN A 349 6.75 7.63 -15.78
N TRP A 350 6.23 7.54 -14.57
CA TRP A 350 6.41 8.61 -13.59
C TRP A 350 7.81 8.49 -12.99
N ARG A 351 8.63 9.52 -13.18
CA ARG A 351 10.01 9.59 -12.69
C ARG A 351 10.16 10.59 -11.56
N GLN A 352 10.96 10.25 -10.56
CA GLN A 352 11.39 11.19 -9.51
C GLN A 352 12.86 10.96 -9.13
N ILE A 353 13.56 12.05 -8.81
CA ILE A 353 14.88 12.01 -8.14
C ILE A 353 14.69 12.56 -6.73
N VAL A 354 15.14 11.82 -5.70
CA VAL A 354 15.12 12.29 -4.30
C VAL A 354 16.54 12.21 -3.74
N THR A 355 17.20 13.35 -3.66
CA THR A 355 18.53 13.51 -3.04
C THR A 355 18.44 13.58 -1.52
N LEU A 356 19.58 13.55 -0.83
CA LEU A 356 19.64 13.84 0.61
C LEU A 356 19.09 15.24 0.90
N ASP A 357 19.41 16.24 0.08
CA ASP A 357 18.89 17.61 0.24
C ASP A 357 17.37 17.64 0.16
N ASP A 358 16.77 16.93 -0.81
CA ASP A 358 15.32 16.86 -0.94
C ASP A 358 14.68 16.15 0.26
N ALA A 359 15.32 15.10 0.78
CA ALA A 359 14.85 14.37 1.95
C ALA A 359 14.90 15.24 3.21
N GLU A 360 16.02 15.95 3.46
CA GLU A 360 16.18 16.89 4.58
C GLU A 360 15.14 18.02 4.52
N VAL A 361 14.97 18.65 3.34
CA VAL A 361 13.95 19.69 3.11
C VAL A 361 12.53 19.16 3.36
N SER A 362 12.31 17.87 3.13
CA SER A 362 11.03 17.18 3.30
C SER A 362 10.88 16.55 4.70
N GLY A 363 11.67 17.00 5.68
CA GLY A 363 11.56 16.65 7.09
C GLY A 363 12.35 15.42 7.54
N CYS A 364 13.23 14.85 6.70
CA CYS A 364 14.10 13.75 7.13
C CYS A 364 15.25 14.27 7.99
N ASP A 365 15.18 14.00 9.29
CA ASP A 365 16.13 14.48 10.31
C ASP A 365 17.10 13.39 10.80
N LEU A 366 17.15 12.24 10.12
CA LEU A 366 17.94 11.07 10.52
C LEU A 366 19.44 11.17 10.25
N PHE A 367 19.89 12.19 9.51
CA PHE A 367 21.25 12.27 8.97
C PHE A 367 22.09 13.36 9.63
N ASP A 368 23.33 13.03 9.98
CA ASP A 368 24.37 14.04 10.23
C ASP A 368 25.12 14.33 8.92
N ARG A 369 24.67 15.36 8.21
CA ARG A 369 25.26 15.76 6.92
C ARG A 369 26.74 16.09 7.02
N GLN A 370 27.16 16.75 8.09
CA GLN A 370 28.56 17.17 8.24
C GLN A 370 29.45 15.96 8.42
N GLN A 371 29.01 14.99 9.21
CA GLN A 371 29.73 13.72 9.37
C GLN A 371 29.81 12.94 8.05
N LEU A 372 28.71 12.87 7.28
CA LEU A 372 28.72 12.19 5.97
C LEU A 372 29.71 12.83 4.98
N LEU A 373 29.87 14.15 5.00
CA LEU A 373 30.83 14.87 4.17
C LEU A 373 32.29 14.59 4.58
N LEU A 374 32.55 14.24 5.84
CA LEU A 374 33.88 13.86 6.33
C LEU A 374 34.23 12.40 6.01
N GLU A 375 33.24 11.52 6.07
CA GLU A 375 33.43 10.07 5.87
C GLU A 375 33.54 9.66 4.40
N ASN A 376 33.05 10.50 3.47
CA ASN A 376 32.99 10.18 2.05
C ASN A 376 33.82 11.17 1.24
N SER A 377 34.50 10.69 0.20
CA SER A 377 35.06 11.61 -0.79
C SER A 377 33.93 12.42 -1.48
N PRO A 378 34.23 13.59 -2.05
CA PRO A 378 33.21 14.37 -2.74
C PRO A 378 32.47 13.61 -3.85
N ALA A 379 33.16 12.69 -4.55
CA ALA A 379 32.56 11.87 -5.59
C ALA A 379 31.64 10.79 -5.02
N GLU A 380 32.08 10.09 -3.98
CA GLU A 380 31.25 9.09 -3.27
C GLU A 380 30.01 9.73 -2.66
N PHE A 381 30.16 10.90 -2.03
CA PHE A 381 29.04 11.64 -1.45
C PHE A 381 27.99 11.97 -2.52
N ARG A 382 28.43 12.48 -3.68
CA ARG A 382 27.50 12.82 -4.77
C ARG A 382 26.80 11.59 -5.36
N GLN A 383 27.50 10.47 -5.49
CA GLN A 383 26.88 9.23 -5.96
C GLN A 383 25.85 8.69 -4.95
N LEU A 384 26.26 8.56 -3.69
CA LEU A 384 25.45 7.92 -2.65
C LEU A 384 24.27 8.78 -2.22
N PHE A 385 24.46 10.10 -2.13
CA PHE A 385 23.52 11.01 -1.49
C PHE A 385 22.89 12.04 -2.44
N MET A 386 23.57 12.41 -3.53
CA MET A 386 23.07 13.41 -4.49
C MET A 386 22.52 12.81 -5.79
N CYS A 387 22.39 11.48 -5.86
CA CYS A 387 21.86 10.77 -7.02
C CYS A 387 22.63 11.05 -8.33
N GLU A 388 23.94 11.27 -8.25
CA GLU A 388 24.79 11.42 -9.43
C GLU A 388 25.32 10.07 -9.93
N PHE A 389 25.34 9.88 -11.25
CA PHE A 389 26.00 8.73 -11.85
C PHE A 389 27.51 8.93 -11.87
N VAL A 390 28.25 7.84 -11.65
CA VAL A 390 29.70 7.86 -11.81
C VAL A 390 30.04 7.68 -13.29
N GLU A 391 30.80 8.61 -13.84
CA GLU A 391 31.42 8.46 -15.16
C GLU A 391 32.57 7.45 -15.07
N ASN A 392 32.71 6.62 -16.11
CA ASN A 392 33.81 5.66 -16.13
C ASN A 392 35.15 6.36 -16.35
N GLY A 393 35.97 6.35 -15.31
CA GLY A 393 37.39 6.65 -15.34
C GLY A 393 38.00 6.19 -14.02
N ASP A 394 39.09 5.42 -14.10
CA ASP A 394 40.00 5.01 -13.00
C ASP A 394 39.84 3.61 -12.39
N SER A 395 38.84 2.79 -12.74
CA SER A 395 38.78 1.40 -12.28
C SER A 395 39.71 0.47 -13.09
N VAL A 396 40.66 -0.20 -12.39
CA VAL A 396 41.59 -1.19 -12.98
C VAL A 396 40.88 -2.37 -13.64
N PHE A 397 39.68 -2.72 -13.14
CA PHE A 397 38.82 -3.76 -13.69
C PHE A 397 37.53 -3.16 -14.23
N ASP A 398 37.07 -3.67 -15.38
CA ASP A 398 35.73 -3.37 -15.89
C ASP A 398 34.67 -3.89 -14.91
N PHE A 399 33.69 -3.05 -14.57
CA PHE A 399 32.62 -3.40 -13.64
C PHE A 399 31.88 -4.66 -14.10
N ASN A 400 31.61 -4.81 -15.40
CA ASN A 400 30.93 -5.98 -15.94
C ASN A 400 31.75 -7.27 -15.76
N ALA A 401 33.08 -7.17 -15.72
CA ALA A 401 33.95 -8.33 -15.48
C ALA A 401 33.89 -8.77 -14.01
N LEU A 402 33.96 -7.83 -13.07
CA LEU A 402 33.82 -8.12 -11.63
C LEU A 402 32.45 -8.71 -11.31
N GLN A 403 31.41 -8.19 -11.96
CA GLN A 403 30.04 -8.58 -11.69
C GLN A 403 29.74 -10.04 -12.07
N LYS A 404 30.41 -10.58 -13.11
CA LYS A 404 30.34 -12.00 -13.49
C LYS A 404 30.88 -12.95 -12.41
N CYS A 405 31.65 -12.45 -11.45
CA CYS A 405 32.16 -13.22 -10.32
C CYS A 405 31.22 -13.22 -9.10
N SER A 406 30.10 -12.49 -9.14
CA SER A 406 29.13 -12.46 -8.05
C SER A 406 28.16 -13.64 -8.08
N VAL A 407 27.71 -14.11 -6.90
CA VAL A 407 26.75 -15.21 -6.73
C VAL A 407 25.72 -14.89 -5.64
N ASP A 408 24.50 -15.43 -5.76
CA ASP A 408 23.52 -15.39 -4.66
C ASP A 408 23.86 -16.50 -3.65
N SER A 409 24.45 -16.11 -2.52
CA SER A 409 24.91 -17.07 -1.50
C SER A 409 23.78 -17.87 -0.85
N TRP A 410 22.54 -17.38 -0.85
CA TRP A 410 21.40 -18.12 -0.29
C TRP A 410 20.87 -19.19 -1.25
N GLU A 411 21.13 -19.04 -2.54
CA GLU A 411 20.74 -20.03 -3.55
C GLU A 411 21.88 -20.99 -3.89
N GLU A 412 23.05 -20.46 -4.25
CA GLU A 412 24.20 -21.25 -4.71
C GLU A 412 24.87 -21.98 -3.54
N TRP A 413 24.90 -21.38 -2.34
CA TRP A 413 25.55 -21.98 -1.17
C TRP A 413 24.55 -22.57 -0.17
N LYS A 414 23.31 -22.84 -0.58
CA LYS A 414 22.25 -23.41 0.27
C LYS A 414 22.67 -24.67 1.05
N ASP A 415 23.57 -25.48 0.48
CA ASP A 415 24.03 -26.75 1.08
C ASP A 415 25.14 -26.52 2.13
N PHE A 416 25.84 -25.39 2.05
CA PHE A 416 26.91 -24.99 2.95
C PHE A 416 26.43 -24.01 4.04
N TYR A 417 25.59 -23.05 3.68
CA TYR A 417 25.05 -22.02 4.58
C TYR A 417 23.75 -22.51 5.25
N LYS A 418 23.87 -23.04 6.47
CA LYS A 418 22.71 -23.33 7.34
C LYS A 418 22.53 -22.14 8.29
N PRO A 419 21.45 -21.34 8.18
CA PRO A 419 21.21 -20.29 9.17
C PRO A 419 21.18 -20.91 10.55
N PHE A 420 21.88 -20.31 11.51
CA PHE A 420 21.94 -20.77 12.89
C PHE A 420 20.51 -21.06 13.38
N LYS A 421 20.18 -22.34 13.56
CA LYS A 421 18.94 -22.71 14.23
C LYS A 421 19.07 -22.24 15.66
N TYR A 422 18.42 -21.15 16.02
CA TYR A 422 18.13 -20.86 17.41
C TYR A 422 17.24 -22.00 17.91
N HIS A 423 17.87 -22.97 18.59
CA HIS A 423 17.15 -23.90 19.44
C HIS A 423 16.60 -23.09 20.61
N PHE A 424 15.35 -22.65 20.50
CA PHE A 424 14.58 -22.36 21.70
C PHE A 424 14.39 -23.70 22.41
N VAL A 425 15.10 -23.86 23.52
CA VAL A 425 14.86 -24.92 24.48
C VAL A 425 13.46 -24.70 25.03
N GLU A 426 12.65 -25.76 25.02
CA GLU A 426 11.23 -25.81 25.38
C GLU A 426 10.89 -25.20 26.75
#